data_AF-U2F4I6-F1
#
_entry.id   AF-U2F4I6-F1
#
_cell.length_a   1.000
_cell.length_b   1.000
_cell.length_c   1.000
_cell.angle_alpha   90.00
_cell.angle_beta   90.00
_cell.angle_gamma   90.00
#
_symmetry.space_group_name_H-M   'P 1'
#
loop_
_entity.id
_entity.type
_entity.pdbx_description
1 polymer ?
#
loop_
_entity_poly.entity_id
_entity_poly.type
_entity_poly.pdbx_seq_one_letter_code
_entity_poly.pdbx_strand_id
1 'polypeptide(L)'
;MHDKGLSTNIGWQNKDAYGNSLSSRQREKMQRLRTWNERFRTRDSKERNLKQALGEIDRMASALGLPENVRETASVIYRRALDENLLPGRSIEGVSTASLYAAARQAGNPRSLDEIDNVSRVEKDEVARTYRYVVRELNLEVKPADPTSYVPRFASDLDLSEEAERHARDLLENAKREGVHSGKSPVGLAAAAIYAASLLANEKVTQNEVSEVANISEVTIRNRYHELLEAKQDIRTA
;
A
#
# COMPACT_ATOMS: atom_id res chain seq x y z
N MET A 1 -3.81 29.24 -1.12
CA MET A 1 -4.38 28.90 -2.44
C MET A 1 -3.41 27.96 -3.14
N HIS A 2 -3.72 26.66 -3.17
CA HIS A 2 -2.87 25.62 -3.76
C HIS A 2 -3.24 25.41 -5.23
N ASP A 3 -2.24 25.39 -6.11
CA ASP A 3 -2.39 25.25 -7.56
C ASP A 3 -2.66 23.78 -7.98
N LYS A 4 -3.49 23.04 -7.23
CA LYS A 4 -3.80 21.60 -7.42
C LYS A 4 -2.56 20.69 -7.57
N GLY A 5 -1.41 21.07 -7.02
CA GLY A 5 -0.16 20.31 -7.18
C GLY A 5 0.57 20.54 -8.51
N LEU A 6 0.06 21.43 -9.37
CA LEU A 6 0.79 21.90 -10.54
C LEU A 6 1.88 22.85 -10.07
N SER A 7 3.09 22.58 -10.50
CA SER A 7 4.23 23.40 -10.16
C SER A 7 4.81 24.03 -11.41
N THR A 8 5.03 25.34 -11.39
CA THR A 8 5.64 26.04 -12.53
C THR A 8 7.09 25.56 -12.69
N ASN A 9 7.33 24.78 -13.75
CA ASN A 9 8.67 24.37 -14.17
C ASN A 9 9.13 25.23 -15.34
N ILE A 10 10.08 26.11 -15.08
CA ILE A 10 10.68 26.95 -16.12
C ILE A 10 11.83 26.17 -16.76
N GLY A 11 11.62 25.62 -17.95
CA GLY A 11 12.60 24.79 -18.67
C GLY A 11 13.94 25.49 -18.92
N TRP A 12 15.02 24.71 -19.02
CA TRP A 12 16.41 25.18 -19.13
C TRP A 12 16.84 25.53 -20.58
N GLN A 13 16.05 25.11 -21.56
CA GLN A 13 16.41 25.08 -22.99
C GLN A 13 16.55 26.46 -23.65
N ASN A 14 16.30 27.57 -22.93
CA ASN A 14 16.40 28.95 -23.43
C ASN A 14 15.67 29.17 -24.77
N LYS A 15 14.52 28.51 -24.93
CA LYS A 15 13.61 28.64 -26.07
C LYS A 15 12.24 29.13 -25.60
N ASP A 16 11.52 29.82 -26.47
CA ASP A 16 10.13 30.18 -26.24
C ASP A 16 9.17 29.00 -26.53
N ALA A 17 7.88 29.21 -26.33
CA ALA A 17 6.84 28.20 -26.54
C ALA A 17 6.71 27.76 -28.02
N TYR A 18 7.22 28.56 -28.95
CA TYR A 18 7.24 28.26 -30.38
C TYR A 18 8.57 27.63 -30.83
N GLY A 19 9.50 27.39 -29.90
CA GLY A 19 10.79 26.76 -30.15
C GLY A 19 11.91 27.71 -30.59
N ASN A 20 11.66 29.03 -30.64
CA ASN A 20 12.65 30.01 -31.04
C ASN A 20 13.64 30.27 -29.91
N SER A 21 14.91 30.49 -30.27
CA SER A 21 15.95 30.83 -29.30
C SER A 21 15.68 32.20 -28.67
N LEU A 22 15.71 32.26 -27.34
CA LEU A 22 15.55 33.52 -26.61
C LEU A 22 16.73 34.46 -26.90
N SER A 23 16.45 35.76 -27.04
CA SER A 23 17.49 36.81 -27.11
C SER A 23 18.28 36.89 -25.80
N SER A 24 19.48 37.50 -25.83
CA SER A 24 20.35 37.64 -24.64
C SER A 24 19.62 38.30 -23.46
N ARG A 25 18.84 39.36 -23.70
CA ARG A 25 18.04 40.05 -22.67
C ARG A 25 16.94 39.15 -22.09
N GLN A 26 16.29 38.35 -22.94
CA GLN A 26 15.27 37.40 -22.50
C GLN A 26 15.88 36.24 -21.71
N ARG A 27 17.06 35.73 -22.11
CA ARG A 27 17.78 34.68 -21.36
C ARG A 27 18.13 35.15 -19.96
N GLU A 28 18.63 36.37 -19.82
CA GLU A 28 18.98 36.94 -18.51
C GLU A 28 17.73 37.11 -17.62
N LYS A 29 16.62 37.60 -18.20
CA LYS A 29 15.31 37.63 -17.50
C LYS A 29 14.88 36.23 -17.06
N MET A 30 14.97 35.24 -17.95
CA MET A 30 14.57 33.86 -17.66
C MET A 30 15.47 33.19 -16.62
N GLN A 31 16.77 33.46 -16.63
CA GLN A 31 17.69 33.01 -15.57
C GLN A 31 17.27 33.57 -14.22
N ARG A 32 17.00 34.88 -14.12
CA ARG A 32 16.52 35.49 -12.88
C ARG A 32 15.19 34.86 -12.43
N LEU A 33 14.25 34.63 -13.34
CA LEU A 33 12.99 33.98 -13.04
C LEU A 33 13.17 32.53 -12.58
N ARG A 34 14.09 31.75 -13.19
CA ARG A 34 14.44 30.40 -12.71
C ARG A 34 15.01 30.43 -11.30
N THR A 35 15.98 31.30 -11.05
CA THR A 35 16.58 31.48 -9.72
C THR A 35 15.54 31.89 -8.68
N TRP A 36 14.63 32.81 -9.01
CA TRP A 36 13.55 33.21 -8.10
C TRP A 36 12.52 32.10 -7.88
N ASN A 37 12.12 31.39 -8.94
CA ASN A 37 11.20 30.25 -8.84
C ASN A 37 11.79 29.14 -7.97
N GLU A 38 13.06 28.81 -8.18
CA GLU A 38 13.77 27.82 -7.35
C GLU A 38 13.87 28.29 -5.89
N ARG A 39 14.30 29.54 -5.65
CA ARG A 39 14.39 30.11 -4.30
C ARG A 39 13.04 30.17 -3.57
N PHE A 40 11.97 30.51 -4.28
CA PHE A 40 10.62 30.57 -3.72
C PHE A 40 10.12 29.17 -3.35
N ARG A 41 10.31 28.18 -4.24
CA ARG A 41 9.98 26.77 -3.98
C ARG A 41 10.83 26.15 -2.86
N THR A 42 12.05 26.64 -2.65
CA THR A 42 12.91 26.21 -1.54
C THR A 42 12.66 26.95 -0.22
N ARG A 43 11.70 27.89 -0.14
CA ARG A 43 11.41 28.60 1.12
C ARG A 43 10.39 27.89 2.00
N ASP A 44 9.41 27.19 1.43
CA ASP A 44 8.42 26.46 2.22
C ASP A 44 8.88 25.01 2.48
N SER A 45 9.25 24.72 3.73
CA SER A 45 9.64 23.37 4.14
C SER A 45 8.47 22.39 4.01
N LYS A 46 7.22 22.83 4.19
CA LYS A 46 6.03 22.00 4.02
C LYS A 46 5.85 21.59 2.58
N GLU A 47 6.04 22.51 1.63
CA GLU A 47 5.91 22.22 0.19
C GLU A 47 6.97 21.22 -0.29
N ARG A 48 8.21 21.35 0.18
CA ARG A 48 9.27 20.37 -0.14
C ARG A 48 8.97 18.99 0.42
N ASN A 49 8.56 18.92 1.69
CA ASN A 49 8.19 17.66 2.33
C ASN A 49 7.03 17.00 1.61
N LEU A 50 6.02 17.77 1.22
CA LEU A 50 4.89 17.27 0.46
C LEU A 50 5.32 16.71 -0.89
N LYS A 51 6.16 17.44 -1.64
CA LYS A 51 6.66 16.95 -2.94
C LYS A 51 7.42 15.63 -2.81
N GLN A 52 8.31 15.52 -1.82
CA GLN A 52 9.07 14.29 -1.56
C GLN A 52 8.15 13.13 -1.19
N ALA A 53 7.21 13.36 -0.27
CA ALA A 53 6.26 12.34 0.17
C ALA A 53 5.35 11.84 -0.94
N LEU A 54 4.80 12.74 -1.77
CA LEU A 54 3.96 12.35 -2.89
C LEU A 54 4.73 11.49 -3.91
N GLY A 55 5.99 11.83 -4.18
CA GLY A 55 6.86 11.00 -5.02
C GLY A 55 7.14 9.62 -4.41
N GLU A 56 7.30 9.55 -3.07
CA GLU A 56 7.53 8.29 -2.37
C GLU A 56 6.28 7.40 -2.34
N ILE A 57 5.10 7.99 -2.11
CA ILE A 57 3.81 7.30 -2.19
C ILE A 57 3.61 6.72 -3.60
N ASP A 58 3.85 7.51 -4.64
CA ASP A 58 3.69 7.07 -6.02
C ASP A 58 4.65 5.92 -6.39
N ARG A 59 5.91 6.03 -5.95
CA ARG A 59 6.92 4.98 -6.13
C ARG A 59 6.49 3.66 -5.48
N MET A 60 6.09 3.70 -4.20
CA MET A 60 5.68 2.50 -3.46
C MET A 60 4.38 1.92 -3.99
N ALA A 61 3.39 2.77 -4.30
CA ALA A 61 2.12 2.32 -4.84
C ALA A 61 2.28 1.66 -6.22
N SER A 62 3.17 2.18 -7.06
CA SER A 62 3.52 1.56 -8.33
C SER A 62 4.19 0.20 -8.14
N ALA A 63 5.15 0.09 -7.22
CA ALA A 63 5.82 -1.17 -6.91
C ALA A 63 4.87 -2.25 -6.37
N LEU A 64 3.83 -1.85 -5.62
CA LEU A 64 2.83 -2.75 -5.03
C LEU A 64 1.60 -3.01 -5.93
N GLY A 65 1.56 -2.43 -7.13
CA GLY A 65 0.40 -2.52 -8.02
C GLY A 65 -0.88 -1.90 -7.43
N LEU A 66 -0.76 -0.89 -6.57
CA LEU A 66 -1.91 -0.25 -5.94
C LEU A 66 -2.62 0.72 -6.92
N PRO A 67 -3.97 0.68 -6.97
CA PRO A 67 -4.76 1.50 -7.87
C PRO A 67 -4.72 2.99 -7.51
N GLU A 68 -5.07 3.85 -8.46
CA GLU A 68 -4.95 5.31 -8.33
C GLU A 68 -5.73 5.86 -7.12
N ASN A 69 -6.93 5.35 -6.86
CA ASN A 69 -7.74 5.78 -5.71
C ASN A 69 -7.03 5.56 -4.36
N VAL A 70 -6.17 4.53 -4.24
CA VAL A 70 -5.35 4.30 -3.05
C VAL A 70 -4.25 5.36 -2.93
N ARG A 71 -3.63 5.74 -4.06
CA ARG A 71 -2.59 6.80 -4.11
C ARG A 71 -3.15 8.16 -3.73
N GLU A 72 -4.31 8.49 -4.25
CA GLU A 72 -5.03 9.73 -3.93
C GLU A 72 -5.40 9.77 -2.45
N THR A 73 -5.95 8.68 -1.91
CA THR A 73 -6.31 8.57 -0.49
C THR A 73 -5.07 8.71 0.40
N ALA A 74 -3.97 8.05 0.06
CA ALA A 74 -2.70 8.16 0.77
C ALA A 74 -2.17 9.60 0.77
N SER A 75 -2.29 10.28 -0.37
CA SER A 75 -1.89 11.68 -0.53
C SER A 75 -2.74 12.61 0.35
N VAL A 76 -4.04 12.34 0.49
CA VAL A 76 -4.93 13.08 1.40
C VAL A 76 -4.55 12.84 2.85
N ILE A 77 -4.30 11.58 3.25
CA ILE A 77 -3.86 11.24 4.62
C ILE A 77 -2.55 11.95 4.96
N TYR A 78 -1.57 11.94 4.06
CA TYR A 78 -0.30 12.62 4.28
C TYR A 78 -0.46 14.14 4.41
N ARG A 79 -1.27 14.78 3.55
CA ARG A 79 -1.55 16.22 3.65
C ARG A 79 -2.18 16.58 4.98
N ARG A 80 -3.17 15.79 5.44
CA ARG A 80 -3.78 15.97 6.77
C ARG A 80 -2.74 15.85 7.89
N ALA A 81 -1.86 14.84 7.82
CA ALA A 81 -0.77 14.69 8.80
C ALA A 81 0.19 15.89 8.82
N LEU A 82 0.47 16.49 7.66
CA LEU A 82 1.29 17.70 7.53
C LEU A 82 0.60 18.95 8.09
N ASP A 83 -0.70 19.09 7.85
CA ASP A 83 -1.51 20.21 8.32
C ASP A 83 -1.70 20.18 9.84
N GLU A 84 -1.91 18.99 10.41
CA GLU A 84 -1.99 18.74 11.85
C GLU A 84 -0.63 18.65 12.55
N ASN A 85 0.48 18.90 11.83
CA ASN A 85 1.84 18.94 12.36
C ASN A 85 2.27 17.62 13.05
N LEU A 86 1.96 16.47 12.45
CA LEU A 86 2.25 15.13 12.97
C LEU A 86 3.65 14.59 12.60
N LEU A 87 4.36 15.30 11.72
CA LEU A 87 5.69 14.92 11.20
C LEU A 87 6.87 15.08 12.19
N PRO A 88 6.90 16.06 13.11
CA PRO A 88 8.06 16.23 13.99
C PRO A 88 8.42 14.94 14.75
N GLY A 89 9.69 14.54 14.64
CA GLY A 89 10.21 13.30 15.23
C GLY A 89 9.97 12.03 14.39
N ARG A 90 9.48 12.17 13.15
CA ARG A 90 9.25 11.07 12.20
C ARG A 90 9.87 11.38 10.84
N SER A 91 10.31 10.35 10.15
CA SER A 91 10.81 10.48 8.77
C SER A 91 9.66 10.81 7.80
N ILE A 92 9.96 11.56 6.74
CA ILE A 92 9.00 11.85 5.66
C ILE A 92 8.56 10.53 5.03
N GLU A 93 9.52 9.64 4.79
CA GLU A 93 9.33 8.29 4.29
C GLU A 93 8.41 7.50 5.23
N GLY A 94 8.64 7.51 6.54
CA GLY A 94 7.83 6.76 7.50
C GLY A 94 6.37 7.20 7.53
N VAL A 95 6.11 8.51 7.48
CA VAL A 95 4.73 9.04 7.39
C VAL A 95 4.10 8.75 6.02
N SER A 96 4.89 8.79 4.95
CA SER A 96 4.44 8.44 3.59
C SER A 96 4.03 6.97 3.50
N THR A 97 4.88 6.06 3.99
CA THR A 97 4.63 4.62 4.04
C THR A 97 3.43 4.29 4.92
N ALA A 98 3.32 4.92 6.09
CA ALA A 98 2.17 4.75 6.98
C ALA A 98 0.86 5.25 6.35
N SER A 99 0.90 6.37 5.62
CA SER A 99 -0.26 6.92 4.91
C SER A 99 -0.71 5.99 3.79
N LEU A 100 0.23 5.45 3.01
CA LEU A 100 -0.07 4.47 1.97
C LEU A 100 -0.66 3.17 2.54
N TYR A 101 -0.06 2.66 3.62
CA TYR A 101 -0.54 1.47 4.31
C TYR A 101 -1.96 1.66 4.87
N ALA A 102 -2.25 2.82 5.46
CA ALA A 102 -3.59 3.17 5.93
C ALA A 102 -4.61 3.24 4.78
N ALA A 103 -4.26 3.94 3.69
CA ALA A 103 -5.11 4.08 2.52
C ALA A 103 -5.44 2.73 1.86
N ALA A 104 -4.44 1.87 1.70
CA ALA A 104 -4.61 0.53 1.14
C ALA A 104 -5.61 -0.30 1.97
N ARG A 105 -5.53 -0.22 3.29
CA ARG A 105 -6.50 -0.87 4.20
C ARG A 105 -7.89 -0.27 4.12
N GLN A 106 -8.03 1.05 4.02
CA GLN A 106 -9.34 1.71 3.90
C GLN A 106 -10.03 1.41 2.57
N ALA A 107 -9.25 1.26 1.49
CA ALA A 107 -9.76 0.94 0.16
C ALA A 107 -10.08 -0.55 -0.05
N GLY A 108 -9.93 -1.40 0.97
CA GLY A 108 -10.15 -2.84 0.83
C GLY A 108 -9.10 -3.55 -0.03
N ASN A 109 -7.93 -2.94 -0.23
CA ASN A 109 -6.80 -3.53 -0.95
C ASN A 109 -5.59 -3.66 -0.01
N PRO A 110 -5.71 -4.40 1.10
CA PRO A 110 -4.69 -4.42 2.12
C PRO A 110 -3.39 -5.05 1.60
N ARG A 111 -2.29 -4.57 2.15
CA ARG A 111 -0.96 -5.19 2.05
C ARG A 111 -0.54 -5.65 3.45
N SER A 112 0.28 -6.69 3.53
CA SER A 112 0.94 -7.08 4.77
C SER A 112 2.04 -6.07 5.10
N LEU A 113 2.46 -6.00 6.37
CA LEU A 113 3.60 -5.17 6.72
C LEU A 113 4.89 -5.68 6.06
N ASP A 114 5.01 -6.98 5.83
CA ASP A 114 6.14 -7.60 5.14
C ASP A 114 6.19 -7.19 3.64
N GLU A 115 5.03 -7.08 2.98
CA GLU A 115 4.96 -6.56 1.61
C GLU A 115 5.37 -5.09 1.52
N ILE A 116 4.96 -4.28 2.51
CA ILE A 116 5.36 -2.87 2.58
C ILE A 116 6.86 -2.75 2.84
N ASP A 117 7.42 -3.59 3.70
CA ASP A 117 8.84 -3.59 4.06
C ASP A 117 9.73 -3.77 2.82
N ASN A 118 9.35 -4.67 1.91
CA ASN A 118 10.07 -4.91 0.64
C ASN A 118 10.23 -3.68 -0.26
N VAL A 119 9.33 -2.69 -0.15
CA VAL A 119 9.34 -1.48 -1.00
C VAL A 119 9.66 -0.20 -0.23
N SER A 120 9.64 -0.27 1.10
CA SER A 120 9.88 0.84 2.01
C SER A 120 11.38 1.08 2.19
N ARG A 121 11.76 2.33 2.44
CA ARG A 121 13.12 2.69 2.90
C ARG A 121 13.23 2.76 4.43
N VAL A 122 12.14 2.45 5.11
CA VAL A 122 11.96 2.57 6.55
C VAL A 122 11.58 1.21 7.10
N GLU A 123 12.26 0.83 8.17
CA GLU A 123 12.08 -0.43 8.88
C GLU A 123 10.62 -0.67 9.28
N LYS A 124 10.16 -1.91 9.12
CA LYS A 124 8.82 -2.39 9.49
C LYS A 124 8.32 -1.88 10.84
N ASP A 125 9.15 -1.87 11.88
CA ASP A 125 8.78 -1.45 13.23
C ASP A 125 8.53 0.06 13.34
N GLU A 126 9.25 0.88 12.59
CA GLU A 126 8.98 2.31 12.48
C GLU A 126 7.69 2.57 11.71
N VAL A 127 7.45 1.84 10.61
CA VAL A 127 6.20 1.92 9.85
C VAL A 127 5.00 1.57 10.74
N ALA A 128 5.07 0.47 11.48
CA ALA A 128 3.98 0.03 12.36
C ALA A 128 3.69 1.01 13.50
N ARG A 129 4.73 1.61 14.10
CA ARG A 129 4.57 2.66 15.13
C ARG A 129 3.97 3.93 14.52
N THR A 130 4.47 4.37 13.38
CA THR A 130 4.01 5.58 12.69
C THR A 130 2.57 5.43 12.20
N TYR A 131 2.22 4.27 11.64
CA TYR A 131 0.85 3.92 11.25
C TYR A 131 -0.12 4.03 12.42
N ARG A 132 0.17 3.38 13.57
CA ARG A 132 -0.69 3.45 14.75
C ARG A 132 -0.87 4.88 15.24
N TYR A 133 0.20 5.68 15.20
CA TYR A 133 0.14 7.09 15.55
C TYR A 133 -0.76 7.87 14.59
N VAL A 134 -0.48 7.83 13.28
CA VAL A 134 -1.25 8.55 12.25
C VAL A 134 -2.73 8.18 12.28
N VAL A 135 -3.06 6.89 12.38
CA VAL A 135 -4.45 6.43 12.48
C VAL A 135 -5.17 7.03 13.69
N ARG A 136 -4.49 7.04 14.84
CA ARG A 136 -5.08 7.58 16.08
C ARG A 136 -5.25 9.09 16.02
N GLU A 137 -4.19 9.82 15.66
CA GLU A 137 -4.24 11.30 15.66
C GLU A 137 -5.20 11.84 14.61
N LEU A 138 -5.25 11.24 13.41
CA LEU A 138 -6.17 11.65 12.34
C LEU A 138 -7.57 11.02 12.46
N ASN A 139 -7.82 10.23 13.51
CA ASN A 139 -9.04 9.46 13.72
C ASN A 139 -9.50 8.70 12.48
N LEU A 140 -8.59 7.96 11.85
CA LEU A 140 -8.89 7.21 10.64
C LEU A 140 -9.71 5.97 10.98
N GLU A 141 -10.87 5.83 10.34
CA GLU A 141 -11.69 4.63 10.44
C GLU A 141 -11.05 3.50 9.62
N VAL A 142 -10.20 2.71 10.27
CA VAL A 142 -9.57 1.53 9.66
C VAL A 142 -10.05 0.28 10.39
N LYS A 143 -10.81 -0.58 9.69
CA LYS A 143 -11.29 -1.85 10.24
C LYS A 143 -10.13 -2.84 10.46
N PRO A 144 -10.27 -3.79 11.40
CA PRO A 144 -9.37 -4.94 11.48
C PRO A 144 -9.19 -5.62 10.13
N ALA A 145 -8.00 -6.17 9.87
CA ALA A 145 -7.72 -6.83 8.61
C ALA A 145 -8.56 -8.11 8.49
N ASP A 146 -9.29 -8.21 7.37
CA ASP A 146 -10.09 -9.38 7.04
C ASP A 146 -9.28 -10.31 6.11
N PRO A 147 -9.08 -11.59 6.46
CA PRO A 147 -8.39 -12.54 5.59
C PRO A 147 -8.98 -12.61 4.18
N THR A 148 -10.31 -12.46 4.04
CA THR A 148 -11.00 -12.54 2.75
C THR A 148 -10.58 -11.43 1.78
N SER A 149 -10.09 -10.29 2.30
CA SER A 149 -9.64 -9.17 1.48
C SER A 149 -8.34 -9.45 0.71
N TYR A 150 -7.60 -10.49 1.08
CA TYR A 150 -6.37 -10.89 0.38
C TYR A 150 -6.64 -11.93 -0.72
N VAL A 151 -7.74 -12.67 -0.62
CA VAL A 151 -8.08 -13.80 -1.51
C VAL A 151 -8.08 -13.42 -3.00
N PRO A 152 -8.74 -12.32 -3.44
CA PRO A 152 -8.79 -12.00 -4.87
C PRO A 152 -7.42 -11.77 -5.49
N ARG A 153 -6.53 -11.10 -4.76
CA ARG A 153 -5.18 -10.85 -5.23
C ARG A 153 -4.36 -12.13 -5.25
N PHE A 154 -4.37 -12.90 -4.17
CA PHE A 154 -3.61 -14.16 -4.12
C PHE A 154 -4.08 -15.15 -5.19
N ALA A 155 -5.38 -15.26 -5.43
CA ALA A 155 -5.92 -16.09 -6.49
C ALA A 155 -5.47 -15.60 -7.87
N SER A 156 -5.51 -14.29 -8.11
CA SER A 156 -5.04 -13.70 -9.37
C SER A 156 -3.54 -13.86 -9.58
N ASP A 157 -2.71 -13.68 -8.55
CA ASP A 157 -1.24 -13.80 -8.62
C ASP A 157 -0.80 -15.26 -8.85
N LEU A 158 -1.67 -16.24 -8.56
CA LEU A 158 -1.45 -17.68 -8.75
C LEU A 158 -2.23 -18.27 -9.94
N ASP A 159 -2.88 -17.42 -10.76
CA ASP A 159 -3.72 -17.83 -11.89
C ASP A 159 -4.79 -18.88 -11.53
N LEU A 160 -5.36 -18.78 -10.32
CA LEU A 160 -6.38 -19.70 -9.82
C LEU A 160 -7.77 -19.41 -10.39
N SER A 161 -8.57 -20.47 -10.54
CA SER A 161 -9.95 -20.32 -11.02
C SER A 161 -10.87 -19.62 -10.02
N GLU A 162 -12.00 -19.10 -10.51
CA GLU A 162 -13.08 -18.60 -9.65
C GLU A 162 -13.61 -19.67 -8.68
N GLU A 163 -13.51 -20.96 -9.03
CA GLU A 163 -13.91 -22.06 -8.16
C GLU A 163 -12.98 -22.17 -6.94
N ALA A 164 -11.67 -22.14 -7.15
CA ALA A 164 -10.70 -22.06 -6.06
C ALA A 164 -10.90 -20.80 -5.23
N GLU A 165 -11.14 -19.65 -5.85
CA GLU A 165 -11.38 -18.40 -5.13
C GLU A 165 -12.64 -18.47 -4.25
N ARG A 166 -13.74 -19.07 -4.75
CA ARG A 166 -14.95 -19.32 -3.94
C ARG A 166 -14.66 -20.26 -2.77
N HIS A 167 -13.96 -21.36 -3.01
CA HIS A 167 -13.57 -22.30 -1.95
C HIS A 167 -12.71 -21.65 -0.87
N ALA A 168 -11.78 -20.76 -1.22
CA ALA A 168 -10.97 -20.04 -0.25
C ALA A 168 -11.83 -19.13 0.64
N ARG A 169 -12.80 -18.41 0.07
CA ARG A 169 -13.75 -17.59 0.84
C ARG A 169 -14.61 -18.46 1.78
N ASP A 170 -15.13 -19.58 1.28
CA ASP A 170 -15.94 -20.51 2.09
C ASP A 170 -15.16 -21.04 3.30
N LEU A 171 -13.89 -21.42 3.09
CA LEU A 171 -13.00 -21.89 4.16
C LEU A 171 -12.79 -20.82 5.23
N LEU A 172 -12.56 -19.57 4.84
CA LEU A 172 -12.37 -18.45 5.77
C LEU A 172 -13.65 -18.11 6.55
N GLU A 173 -14.81 -18.12 5.89
CA GLU A 173 -16.10 -17.89 6.55
C GLU A 173 -16.46 -19.02 7.51
N ASN A 174 -16.16 -20.28 7.16
CA ASN A 174 -16.30 -21.40 8.09
C ASN A 174 -15.37 -21.23 9.30
N ALA A 175 -14.10 -20.91 9.09
CA ALA A 175 -13.14 -20.69 10.17
C ALA A 175 -13.51 -19.50 11.08
N LYS A 176 -14.25 -18.53 10.54
CA LYS A 176 -14.83 -17.43 11.30
C LYS A 176 -15.95 -17.92 12.21
N ARG A 177 -16.89 -18.71 11.68
CA ARG A 177 -18.01 -19.31 12.42
C ARG A 177 -17.56 -20.24 13.54
N GLU A 178 -16.57 -21.09 13.27
CA GLU A 178 -16.01 -22.04 14.24
C GLU A 178 -15.00 -21.41 15.22
N GLY A 179 -14.72 -20.11 15.11
CA GLY A 179 -13.77 -19.41 16.00
C GLY A 179 -12.29 -19.76 15.77
N VAL A 180 -11.97 -20.60 14.79
CA VAL A 180 -10.62 -21.06 14.44
C VAL A 180 -9.71 -19.92 13.96
N HIS A 181 -10.27 -18.79 13.53
CA HIS A 181 -9.52 -17.60 13.10
C HIS A 181 -8.84 -16.81 14.24
N SER A 182 -9.27 -16.98 15.50
CA SER A 182 -8.83 -16.14 16.62
C SER A 182 -7.32 -16.23 16.89
N GLY A 183 -6.67 -15.08 17.11
CA GLY A 183 -5.24 -14.99 17.40
C GLY A 183 -4.30 -15.32 16.23
N LYS A 184 -4.82 -15.55 15.03
CA LYS A 184 -4.04 -15.91 13.84
C LYS A 184 -3.87 -14.72 12.91
N SER A 185 -2.73 -14.68 12.21
CA SER A 185 -2.46 -13.65 11.20
C SER A 185 -3.47 -13.74 10.05
N PRO A 186 -4.17 -12.65 9.68
CA PRO A 186 -5.12 -12.66 8.57
C PRO A 186 -4.49 -13.05 7.22
N VAL A 187 -3.25 -12.61 6.98
CA VAL A 187 -2.47 -12.97 5.78
C VAL A 187 -2.20 -14.47 5.76
N GLY A 188 -1.81 -15.03 6.91
CA GLY A 188 -1.55 -16.46 7.05
C GLY A 188 -2.79 -17.32 6.83
N LEU A 189 -3.95 -16.87 7.33
CA LEU A 189 -5.23 -17.52 7.08
C LEU A 189 -5.62 -17.47 5.60
N ALA A 190 -5.47 -16.32 4.96
CA ALA A 190 -5.79 -16.17 3.54
C ALA A 190 -4.92 -17.06 2.66
N ALA A 191 -3.60 -17.07 2.89
CA ALA A 191 -2.65 -17.92 2.18
C ALA A 191 -2.97 -19.42 2.36
N ALA A 192 -3.26 -19.83 3.60
CA ALA A 192 -3.64 -21.20 3.89
C ALA A 192 -4.98 -21.60 3.24
N ALA A 193 -5.95 -20.68 3.19
CA ALA A 193 -7.22 -20.90 2.53
C ALA A 193 -7.05 -21.04 1.00
N ILE A 194 -6.18 -20.23 0.39
CA ILE A 194 -5.81 -20.33 -1.03
C ILE A 194 -5.19 -21.69 -1.34
N TYR A 195 -4.22 -22.12 -0.54
CA TYR A 195 -3.58 -23.43 -0.72
C TYR A 195 -4.58 -24.59 -0.55
N ALA A 196 -5.41 -24.55 0.49
CA ALA A 196 -6.45 -25.57 0.69
C ALA A 196 -7.49 -25.57 -0.45
N ALA A 197 -7.86 -24.39 -0.94
CA ALA A 197 -8.83 -24.25 -2.00
C ALA A 197 -8.32 -24.76 -3.36
N SER A 198 -7.03 -24.54 -3.68
CA SER A 198 -6.44 -25.09 -4.91
C SER A 198 -6.48 -26.62 -4.89
N LEU A 199 -6.20 -27.25 -3.73
CA LEU A 199 -6.32 -28.70 -3.57
C LEU A 199 -7.77 -29.19 -3.78
N LEU A 200 -8.76 -28.45 -3.27
CA LEU A 200 -10.18 -28.79 -3.43
C LEU A 200 -10.68 -28.63 -4.86
N ALA A 201 -10.17 -27.62 -5.59
CA ALA A 201 -10.45 -27.39 -7.01
C ALA A 201 -9.59 -28.27 -7.94
N ASN A 202 -8.75 -29.14 -7.38
CA ASN A 202 -7.82 -29.99 -8.13
C ASN A 202 -6.84 -29.19 -9.02
N GLU A 203 -6.47 -27.99 -8.57
CA GLU A 203 -5.49 -27.09 -9.16
C GLU A 203 -4.13 -27.25 -8.45
N LYS A 204 -3.07 -27.48 -9.22
CA LYS A 204 -1.74 -27.79 -8.68
C LYS A 204 -0.99 -26.50 -8.35
N VAL A 205 -1.11 -26.06 -7.10
CA VAL A 205 -0.29 -25.01 -6.51
C VAL A 205 0.49 -25.58 -5.32
N THR A 206 1.76 -25.22 -5.21
CA THR A 206 2.66 -25.63 -4.14
C THR A 206 2.63 -24.65 -2.96
N GLN A 207 3.03 -25.12 -1.77
CA GLN A 207 3.14 -24.23 -0.60
C GLN A 207 4.20 -23.14 -0.81
N ASN A 208 5.25 -23.42 -1.59
CA ASN A 208 6.27 -22.43 -1.94
C ASN A 208 5.70 -21.30 -2.80
N GLU A 209 4.95 -21.62 -3.85
CA GLU A 209 4.30 -20.60 -4.70
C GLU A 209 3.37 -19.68 -3.88
N VAL A 210 2.58 -20.26 -2.97
CA VAL A 210 1.71 -19.47 -2.07
C VAL A 210 2.54 -18.65 -1.08
N SER A 211 3.65 -19.19 -0.58
CA SER A 211 4.60 -18.52 0.32
C SER A 211 5.22 -17.28 -0.35
N GLU A 212 5.62 -17.39 -1.61
CA GLU A 212 6.18 -16.30 -2.41
C GLU A 212 5.14 -15.18 -2.62
N VAL A 213 3.90 -15.52 -2.99
CA VAL A 213 2.83 -14.54 -3.24
C VAL A 213 2.36 -13.85 -1.95
N ALA A 214 2.25 -14.59 -0.85
CA ALA A 214 1.77 -14.06 0.43
C ALA A 214 2.88 -13.44 1.30
N ASN A 215 4.16 -13.63 0.93
CA ASN A 215 5.34 -13.26 1.71
C ASN A 215 5.29 -13.79 3.15
N ILE A 216 5.02 -15.09 3.31
CA ILE A 216 4.99 -15.78 4.61
C ILE A 216 5.64 -17.16 4.51
N SER A 217 6.12 -17.72 5.63
CA SER A 217 6.72 -19.07 5.62
C SER A 217 5.75 -20.18 5.22
N GLU A 218 6.25 -21.16 4.46
CA GLU A 218 5.53 -22.41 4.14
C GLU A 218 5.01 -23.14 5.39
N VAL A 219 5.76 -23.12 6.48
CA VAL A 219 5.35 -23.76 7.75
C VAL A 219 4.08 -23.11 8.30
N THR A 220 3.93 -21.79 8.14
CA THR A 220 2.70 -21.10 8.54
C THR A 220 1.53 -21.54 7.67
N ILE A 221 1.72 -21.66 6.35
CA ILE A 221 0.69 -22.16 5.43
C ILE A 221 0.29 -23.59 5.84
N ARG A 222 1.28 -24.46 6.03
CA ARG A 222 1.11 -25.87 6.41
C ARG A 222 0.25 -26.05 7.65
N ASN A 223 0.62 -25.38 8.73
CA ASN A 223 -0.08 -25.51 10.00
C ASN A 223 -1.53 -25.00 9.91
N ARG A 224 -1.77 -23.96 9.13
CA ARG A 224 -3.07 -23.29 9.07
C ARG A 224 -4.04 -23.97 8.12
N TYR A 225 -3.58 -24.55 7.01
CA TYR A 225 -4.51 -25.15 6.04
C TYR A 225 -5.15 -26.43 6.61
N HIS A 226 -4.42 -27.21 7.41
CA HIS A 226 -4.98 -28.37 8.11
C HIS A 226 -6.13 -27.97 9.03
N GLU A 227 -5.94 -26.94 9.86
CA GLU A 227 -6.99 -26.42 10.75
C GLU A 227 -8.23 -25.91 9.98
N LEU A 228 -8.02 -25.28 8.82
CA LEU A 228 -9.13 -24.82 7.96
C LEU A 228 -9.93 -25.99 7.35
N LEU A 229 -9.25 -27.07 6.98
CA LEU A 229 -9.90 -28.26 6.43
C LEU A 229 -10.66 -29.05 7.49
N GLU A 230 -10.09 -29.20 8.69
CA GLU A 230 -10.75 -29.83 9.85
C GLU A 230 -12.05 -29.12 10.18
N ALA A 231 -12.02 -27.78 10.34
CA ALA A 231 -13.20 -26.98 10.60
C ALA A 231 -14.30 -27.11 9.52
N LYS A 232 -13.93 -27.42 8.27
CA LYS A 232 -14.88 -27.67 7.18
C LYS A 232 -15.50 -29.07 7.25
N GLN A 233 -14.78 -30.07 7.77
CA GLN A 233 -15.29 -31.44 7.89
C GLN A 233 -16.32 -31.56 9.01
N ASP A 234 -16.11 -30.87 10.13
CA ASP A 234 -17.04 -30.91 11.26
C ASP A 234 -18.46 -30.45 10.90
N ILE A 235 -18.59 -29.52 9.94
CA ILE A 235 -19.88 -29.05 9.39
C ILE A 235 -20.60 -30.14 8.56
N ARG A 236 -19.88 -31.07 7.93
CA ARG A 236 -20.51 -32.15 7.14
C ARG A 236 -20.99 -33.31 8.02
N THR A 237 -20.51 -33.41 9.24
CA THR A 237 -20.85 -34.46 10.21
C THR A 237 -21.84 -34.02 11.29
N ALA A 238 -22.15 -32.72 11.37
CA ALA A 238 -23.17 -32.15 12.24
C ALA A 238 -24.49 -31.90 11.48
#